data_AF-A0A952R8L1-F1
#
_entry.id   AF-A0A952R8L1-F1
#
_cell.length_a   1.000
_cell.length_b   1.000
_cell.length_c   1.000
_cell.angle_alpha   90.00
_cell.angle_beta   90.00
_cell.angle_gamma   90.00
#
_symmetry.space_group_name_H-M   'P 1'
#
loop_
_entity.id
_entity.type
_entity.pdbx_description
1 polymer ?
#
loop_
_entity_poly.entity_id
_entity_poly.type
_entity_poly.pdbx_seq_one_letter_code
_entity_poly.pdbx_strand_id
1 'polypeptide(L)'
;MIARLLLGIVKGVLVGGAVAAGLIFGLGVTSWTAPYAYAFAALTGVLTALVAGKGIWVRGAGVENAIKAVVSLGLASLAIFAVRKWAAVDVDLSALSAGAGRVGELPAASLPIVGTVLALLYEMDNLGEGSKEAQREAAKQRVAPGLAQAGSVEGSLADEGEELSTAAERRRGRR
;
A
#
# COMPACT_ATOMS: atom_id res chain seq x y z
N MET A 1 4.24 16.45 -8.03
CA MET A 1 4.16 15.28 -8.92
C MET A 1 5.40 14.40 -8.82
N ILE A 2 6.61 14.96 -8.91
CA ILE A 2 7.88 14.20 -8.76
C ILE A 2 7.93 13.38 -7.47
N ALA A 3 7.58 13.96 -6.31
CA ALA A 3 7.56 13.23 -5.04
C ALA A 3 6.65 12.00 -5.04
N ARG A 4 5.53 12.02 -5.76
CA ARG A 4 4.63 10.86 -5.87
C ARG A 4 5.16 9.80 -6.84
N LEU A 5 5.81 10.22 -7.93
CA LEU A 5 6.50 9.27 -8.81
C LEU A 5 7.62 8.55 -8.05
N LEU A 6 8.39 9.29 -7.26
CA LEU A 6 9.41 8.70 -6.38
C LEU A 6 8.78 7.72 -5.37
N LEU A 7 7.64 8.08 -4.77
CA LEU A 7 6.90 7.18 -3.88
C LEU A 7 6.45 5.90 -4.61
N GLY A 8 5.99 6.02 -5.85
CA GLY A 8 5.62 4.89 -6.70
C GLY A 8 6.80 3.98 -6.99
N ILE A 9 7.97 4.54 -7.32
CA ILE A 9 9.20 3.77 -7.51
C ILE A 9 9.54 3.02 -6.22
N VAL A 10 9.57 3.70 -5.08
CA VAL A 10 9.90 3.08 -3.79
C VAL A 10 8.92 1.94 -3.47
N LYS A 11 7.61 2.17 -3.58
CA LYS A 11 6.59 1.13 -3.33
C LYS A 11 6.74 -0.06 -4.26
N GLY A 12 6.93 0.19 -5.55
CA GLY A 12 7.06 -0.87 -6.54
C GLY A 12 8.32 -1.70 -6.39
N VAL A 13 9.46 -1.06 -6.12
CA VAL A 13 10.73 -1.75 -5.79
C VAL A 13 10.58 -2.55 -4.50
N LEU A 14 9.93 -1.99 -3.47
CA LEU A 14 9.72 -2.71 -2.21
C LEU A 14 8.82 -3.93 -2.39
N VAL A 15 7.71 -3.81 -3.10
CA VAL A 15 6.79 -4.95 -3.32
C VAL A 15 7.44 -6.01 -4.22
N GLY A 16 7.95 -5.62 -5.39
CA GLY A 16 8.61 -6.56 -6.30
C GLY A 16 9.88 -7.16 -5.71
N GLY A 17 10.64 -6.38 -4.95
CA GLY A 17 11.82 -6.83 -4.22
C GLY A 17 11.48 -7.78 -3.09
N ALA A 18 10.40 -7.55 -2.33
CA ALA A 18 9.95 -8.46 -1.29
C ALA A 18 9.53 -9.83 -1.85
N VAL A 19 8.79 -9.83 -2.97
CA VAL A 19 8.42 -11.09 -3.64
C VAL A 19 9.66 -11.81 -4.16
N ALA A 20 10.58 -11.10 -4.82
CA ALA A 20 11.84 -11.66 -5.29
C ALA A 20 12.71 -12.22 -4.14
N ALA A 21 12.82 -11.50 -3.03
CA ALA A 21 13.53 -11.94 -1.85
C ALA A 21 12.89 -13.20 -1.24
N GLY A 22 11.57 -13.27 -1.18
CA GLY A 22 10.86 -14.48 -0.74
C GLY A 22 11.14 -15.69 -1.62
N LEU A 23 11.28 -15.50 -2.93
CA LEU A 23 11.63 -16.57 -3.86
C LEU A 23 13.09 -17.03 -3.72
N ILE A 24 14.02 -16.07 -3.63
CA ILE A 24 15.46 -16.36 -3.58
C ILE A 24 15.83 -16.93 -2.22
N PHE A 25 15.51 -16.23 -1.14
CA PHE A 25 15.92 -16.61 0.21
C PHE A 25 14.96 -17.61 0.86
N GLY A 26 13.69 -17.64 0.46
CA GLY A 26 12.71 -18.58 1.00
C GLY A 26 12.65 -19.90 0.24
N LEU A 27 12.74 -19.86 -1.10
CA LEU A 27 12.58 -21.05 -1.95
C LEU A 27 13.85 -21.45 -2.73
N GLY A 28 14.93 -20.66 -2.65
CA GLY A 28 16.16 -20.93 -3.38
C GLY A 28 16.05 -20.70 -4.89
N VAL A 29 15.01 -20.00 -5.36
CA VAL A 29 14.76 -19.80 -6.79
C VAL A 29 15.51 -18.56 -7.27
N THR A 30 16.65 -18.77 -7.91
CA THR A 30 17.49 -17.70 -8.50
C THR A 30 17.20 -17.44 -9.97
N SER A 31 16.57 -18.39 -10.66
CA SER A 31 16.18 -18.28 -12.07
C SER A 31 14.92 -19.09 -12.34
N TRP A 32 14.14 -18.73 -13.35
CA TRP A 32 12.90 -19.43 -13.66
C TRP A 32 12.55 -19.56 -15.15
N THR A 33 11.67 -20.51 -15.44
CA THR A 33 11.05 -20.67 -16.75
C THR A 33 9.82 -19.76 -16.90
N ALA A 34 9.32 -19.63 -18.13
CA ALA A 34 8.24 -18.72 -18.45
C ALA A 34 6.99 -18.85 -17.54
N PRO A 35 6.43 -20.06 -17.25
CA PRO A 35 5.20 -20.16 -16.46
C PRO A 35 5.31 -19.54 -15.06
N TYR A 36 6.42 -19.79 -14.36
CA TYR A 36 6.64 -19.23 -13.03
C TYR A 36 6.83 -17.71 -13.09
N ALA A 37 7.54 -17.21 -14.11
CA ALA A 37 7.69 -15.77 -14.32
C ALA A 37 6.33 -15.07 -14.45
N TYR A 38 5.39 -15.64 -15.21
CA TYR A 38 4.03 -15.09 -15.34
C TYR A 38 3.24 -15.18 -14.04
N ALA A 39 3.28 -16.33 -13.35
CA ALA A 39 2.54 -16.52 -12.11
C ALA A 39 2.99 -15.55 -11.00
N PHE A 40 4.30 -15.41 -10.82
CA PHE A 40 4.85 -14.50 -9.80
C PHE A 40 4.79 -13.03 -10.21
N ALA A 41 4.85 -12.71 -11.51
CA ALA A 41 4.55 -11.36 -11.99
C ALA A 41 3.09 -10.99 -11.70
N ALA A 42 2.14 -11.87 -12.05
CA ALA A 42 0.72 -11.70 -11.72
C ALA A 42 0.49 -11.46 -10.22
N LEU A 43 1.09 -12.29 -9.37
CA LEU A 43 1.04 -12.12 -7.91
C LEU A 43 1.63 -10.77 -7.48
N THR A 44 2.80 -10.40 -8.02
CA THR A 44 3.45 -9.12 -7.73
C THR A 44 2.58 -7.94 -8.15
N GLY A 45 1.90 -8.03 -9.29
CA GLY A 45 0.94 -7.03 -9.74
C GLY A 45 -0.22 -6.88 -8.78
N VAL A 46 -0.85 -7.98 -8.38
CA VAL A 46 -1.93 -7.99 -7.38
C VAL A 46 -1.47 -7.32 -6.08
N LEU A 47 -0.32 -7.72 -5.54
CA LEU A 47 0.23 -7.14 -4.32
C LEU A 47 0.53 -5.65 -4.50
N THR A 48 1.05 -5.25 -5.66
CA THR A 48 1.33 -3.84 -5.97
C THR A 48 0.04 -3.03 -6.02
N ALA A 49 -1.05 -3.56 -6.61
CA ALA A 49 -2.34 -2.90 -6.63
C ALA A 49 -2.90 -2.67 -5.22
N LEU A 50 -2.72 -3.64 -4.32
CA LEU A 50 -3.20 -3.56 -2.94
C LEU A 50 -2.38 -2.57 -2.09
N VAL A 51 -1.09 -2.37 -2.42
CA VAL A 51 -0.17 -1.50 -1.66
C VAL A 51 -0.09 -0.07 -2.23
N ALA A 52 -0.05 0.07 -3.55
CA ALA A 52 0.08 1.36 -4.24
C ALA A 52 -1.28 1.99 -4.59
N GLY A 53 -2.35 1.20 -4.63
CA GLY A 53 -3.72 1.71 -4.72
C GLY A 53 -4.21 2.33 -3.41
N LYS A 54 -5.52 2.54 -3.29
CA LYS A 54 -6.11 2.87 -2.00
C LYS A 54 -5.86 1.71 -1.05
N GLY A 55 -5.33 1.98 0.14
CA GLY A 55 -5.09 0.92 1.11
C GLY A 55 -6.39 0.16 1.40
N ILE A 56 -6.31 -1.17 1.52
CA ILE A 56 -7.46 -2.03 1.88
C ILE A 56 -8.12 -1.62 3.20
N TRP A 57 -7.40 -0.85 4.01
CA TRP A 57 -7.81 -0.26 5.28
C TRP A 57 -8.80 0.92 5.14
N VAL A 58 -8.98 1.45 3.93
CA VAL A 58 -9.92 2.55 3.67
C VAL A 58 -11.34 2.01 3.51
N ARG A 59 -12.26 2.46 4.38
CA ARG A 59 -13.69 2.09 4.30
C ARG A 59 -14.25 2.43 2.91
N GLY A 60 -14.83 1.43 2.25
CA GLY A 60 -15.43 1.57 0.91
C GLY A 60 -14.48 1.32 -0.26
N ALA A 61 -13.18 1.10 -0.04
CA ALA A 61 -12.21 0.86 -1.11
C ALA A 61 -12.15 -0.61 -1.61
N GLY A 62 -12.87 -1.53 -0.97
CA GLY A 62 -12.75 -2.97 -1.24
C GLY A 62 -13.03 -3.37 -2.69
N VAL A 63 -14.10 -2.85 -3.31
CA VAL A 63 -14.47 -3.17 -4.70
C VAL A 63 -13.48 -2.56 -5.69
N GLU A 64 -13.07 -1.31 -5.48
CA GLU A 64 -12.07 -0.63 -6.31
C GLU A 64 -10.74 -1.42 -6.30
N ASN A 65 -10.30 -1.84 -5.11
CA ASN A 65 -9.07 -2.62 -4.95
C ASN A 65 -9.16 -4.00 -5.57
N ALA A 66 -10.31 -4.67 -5.46
CA ALA A 66 -10.52 -5.97 -6.11
C ALA A 66 -10.42 -5.85 -7.64
N ILE A 67 -11.04 -4.83 -8.23
CA ILE A 67 -10.94 -4.57 -9.68
C ILE A 67 -9.49 -4.22 -10.05
N LYS A 68 -8.83 -3.33 -9.29
CA LYS A 68 -7.42 -2.96 -9.53
C LYS A 68 -6.50 -4.18 -9.46
N ALA A 69 -6.72 -5.09 -8.51
CA ALA A 69 -5.97 -6.33 -8.39
C ALA A 69 -6.15 -7.25 -9.61
N VAL A 70 -7.39 -7.46 -10.07
CA VAL A 70 -7.68 -8.30 -11.24
C VAL A 70 -7.07 -7.70 -12.52
N VAL A 71 -7.18 -6.38 -12.70
CA VAL A 71 -6.55 -5.68 -13.84
C VAL A 71 -5.03 -5.81 -13.77
N SER A 72 -4.45 -5.66 -12.58
CA SER A 72 -3.01 -5.80 -12.35
C SER A 72 -2.49 -7.20 -12.67
N LEU A 73 -3.28 -8.25 -12.46
CA LEU A 73 -2.90 -9.61 -12.85
C LEU A 73 -2.59 -9.68 -14.36
N GLY A 74 -3.46 -9.08 -15.18
CA GLY A 74 -3.26 -8.99 -16.63
C GLY A 74 -2.11 -8.06 -17.01
N LEU A 75 -2.04 -6.86 -16.42
CA LEU A 75 -0.99 -5.89 -16.74
C LEU A 75 0.40 -6.38 -16.33
N ALA A 76 0.54 -7.04 -15.19
CA ALA A 76 1.80 -7.63 -14.77
C ALA A 76 2.24 -8.76 -15.69
N SER A 77 1.29 -9.60 -16.14
CA SER A 77 1.54 -10.65 -17.12
C SER A 77 2.02 -10.06 -18.46
N LEU A 78 1.41 -8.97 -18.91
CA LEU A 78 1.85 -8.25 -20.10
C LEU A 78 3.23 -7.59 -19.89
N ALA A 79 3.48 -7.01 -18.72
CA ALA A 79 4.75 -6.38 -18.39
C ALA A 79 5.90 -7.40 -18.40
N ILE A 80 5.73 -8.57 -17.79
CA ILE A 80 6.76 -9.62 -17.83
C ILE A 80 6.94 -10.20 -19.23
N PHE A 81 5.87 -10.33 -20.02
CA PHE A 81 5.99 -10.66 -21.45
C PHE A 81 6.86 -9.64 -22.17
N ALA A 82 6.61 -8.34 -21.94
CA ALA A 82 7.38 -7.26 -22.56
C ALA A 82 8.86 -7.29 -22.17
N VAL A 83 9.15 -7.45 -20.88
CA VAL A 83 10.52 -7.60 -20.37
C VAL A 83 11.20 -8.80 -21.03
N ARG A 84 10.56 -9.97 -21.06
CA ARG A 84 11.18 -11.18 -21.64
C ARG A 84 11.35 -11.08 -23.16
N LYS A 85 10.42 -10.42 -23.85
CA LYS A 85 10.44 -10.29 -25.31
C LYS A 85 11.46 -9.26 -25.79
N TRP A 86 11.60 -8.14 -25.09
CA TRP A 86 12.39 -6.99 -25.56
C TRP A 86 13.60 -6.65 -24.69
N ALA A 87 13.60 -6.96 -23.39
CA ALA A 87 14.77 -6.74 -22.53
C ALA A 87 15.74 -7.93 -22.65
N ALA A 88 16.51 -7.96 -23.74
CA ALA A 88 17.55 -8.94 -24.00
C ALA A 88 18.89 -8.59 -23.31
N VAL A 89 18.83 -8.03 -22.11
CA VAL A 89 20.01 -7.65 -21.33
C VAL A 89 20.32 -8.79 -20.36
N ASP A 90 21.58 -9.22 -20.36
CA ASP A 90 22.12 -10.13 -19.36
C ASP A 90 22.70 -9.34 -18.19
N VAL A 91 22.40 -9.81 -16.98
CA VAL A 91 22.85 -9.19 -15.73
C VAL A 91 23.42 -10.28 -14.83
N ASP A 92 24.54 -9.97 -14.19
CA ASP A 92 25.15 -10.81 -13.17
C ASP A 92 24.83 -10.23 -11.78
N LEU A 93 24.02 -10.95 -11.02
CA LEU A 93 23.64 -10.62 -9.65
C LEU A 93 24.19 -11.68 -8.66
N SER A 94 25.21 -12.43 -9.06
CA SER A 94 25.81 -13.49 -8.24
C SER A 94 26.40 -12.94 -6.95
N ALA A 95 26.92 -11.70 -6.96
CA ALA A 95 27.39 -10.99 -5.77
C ALA A 95 26.29 -10.82 -4.69
N LEU A 96 25.01 -10.87 -5.08
CA LEU A 96 23.86 -10.78 -4.19
C LEU A 96 23.18 -12.14 -3.96
N SER A 97 23.81 -13.25 -4.37
CA SER A 97 23.22 -14.59 -4.37
C SER A 97 21.91 -14.69 -5.17
N ALA A 98 21.73 -13.82 -6.16
CA ALA A 98 20.50 -13.73 -6.96
C ALA A 98 20.65 -14.32 -8.37
N GLY A 99 21.76 -14.99 -8.66
CA GLY A 99 22.05 -15.64 -9.94
C GLY A 99 22.51 -14.68 -11.04
N ALA A 100 22.72 -15.23 -12.24
CA ALA A 100 23.11 -14.49 -13.43
C ALA A 100 22.32 -14.99 -14.64
N GLY A 101 22.01 -14.09 -15.57
CA GLY A 101 21.25 -14.41 -16.78
C GLY A 101 20.42 -13.23 -17.28
N ARG A 102 19.45 -13.53 -18.14
CA ARG A 102 18.60 -12.49 -18.76
C ARG A 102 17.70 -11.84 -17.72
N VAL A 103 17.52 -10.53 -17.80
CA VAL A 103 16.64 -9.76 -16.87
C VAL A 103 15.27 -10.40 -16.68
N GLY A 104 14.65 -10.91 -17.75
CA GLY A 104 13.34 -11.54 -17.69
C GLY A 104 13.29 -12.95 -17.07
N GLU A 105 14.45 -13.56 -16.82
CA GLU A 105 14.60 -14.91 -16.24
C GLU A 105 15.02 -14.86 -14.77
N LEU A 106 15.48 -13.70 -14.29
CA LEU A 106 15.89 -13.47 -12.91
C LEU A 106 14.74 -12.83 -12.11
N PRO A 107 14.28 -13.47 -11.02
CA PRO A 107 13.29 -12.87 -10.12
C PRO A 107 13.72 -11.52 -9.55
N ALA A 108 15.00 -11.43 -9.15
CA ALA A 108 15.61 -10.23 -8.57
C ALA A 108 15.62 -9.02 -9.51
N ALA A 109 15.61 -9.23 -10.83
CA ALA A 109 15.61 -8.15 -11.79
C ALA A 109 14.18 -7.86 -12.28
N SER A 110 13.44 -8.89 -12.69
CA SER A 110 12.16 -8.72 -13.36
C SER A 110 11.01 -8.29 -12.45
N LEU A 111 10.89 -8.83 -11.22
CA LEU A 111 9.76 -8.50 -10.34
C LEU A 111 9.82 -7.05 -9.83
N PRO A 112 10.97 -6.50 -9.39
CA PRO A 112 11.06 -5.08 -9.05
C PRO A 112 10.71 -4.16 -10.21
N ILE A 113 11.09 -4.52 -11.45
CA ILE A 113 10.71 -3.74 -12.64
C ILE A 113 9.20 -3.74 -12.82
N VAL A 114 8.55 -4.92 -12.79
CA VAL A 114 7.10 -5.04 -12.93
C VAL A 114 6.38 -4.27 -11.82
N GLY A 115 6.78 -4.44 -10.57
CA GLY A 115 6.21 -3.73 -9.42
C GLY A 115 6.37 -2.21 -9.54
N THR A 116 7.53 -1.74 -9.99
CA THR A 116 7.82 -0.31 -10.21
C THR A 116 6.90 0.29 -11.26
N VAL A 117 6.78 -0.36 -12.42
CA VAL A 117 5.92 0.13 -13.51
C VAL A 117 4.47 0.23 -13.06
N LEU A 118 3.96 -0.77 -12.35
CA LEU A 118 2.57 -0.77 -11.88
C LEU A 118 2.34 0.24 -10.74
N ALA A 119 3.27 0.35 -9.80
CA ALA A 119 3.16 1.32 -8.71
C ALA A 119 3.19 2.76 -9.25
N LEU A 120 4.00 3.05 -10.28
CA LEU A 120 3.98 4.32 -10.98
C LEU A 120 2.61 4.61 -11.62
N LEU A 121 2.02 3.61 -12.28
CA LEU A 121 0.69 3.75 -12.89
C LEU A 121 -0.38 4.09 -11.84
N TYR A 122 -0.34 3.44 -10.67
CA TYR A 122 -1.28 3.72 -9.57
C TYR A 122 -1.07 5.10 -8.94
N GLU A 123 0.18 5.52 -8.74
CA GLU A 123 0.45 6.87 -8.22
C GLU A 123 0.03 7.97 -9.19
N MET A 124 0.09 7.69 -10.51
CA MET A 124 -0.46 8.57 -11.54
C MET A 124 -1.98 8.59 -11.56
N ASP A 125 -2.64 7.44 -11.37
CA ASP A 125 -4.11 7.35 -11.26
C ASP A 125 -4.64 8.14 -10.04
N ASN A 126 -3.90 8.13 -8.93
CA ASN A 126 -4.33 8.74 -7.67
C ASN A 126 -4.07 10.26 -7.55
N LEU A 127 -3.69 10.97 -8.63
CA LEU A 127 -3.21 12.38 -8.58
C LEU A 127 -4.14 13.34 -7.82
N GLY A 128 -5.46 13.12 -7.80
CA GLY A 128 -6.44 13.97 -7.11
C GLY A 128 -6.60 13.77 -5.59
N GLU A 129 -6.04 12.72 -5.00
CA GLU A 129 -6.38 12.33 -3.62
C GLU A 129 -5.38 12.84 -2.56
N GLY A 130 -4.08 12.69 -2.80
CA GLY A 130 -3.06 13.14 -1.84
C GLY A 130 -2.95 14.66 -1.64
N SER A 131 -3.53 15.50 -2.51
CA SER A 131 -3.64 16.95 -2.24
C SER A 131 -4.70 17.22 -1.16
N LYS A 132 -5.78 16.42 -1.13
CA LYS A 132 -6.82 16.49 -0.10
C LYS A 132 -6.31 15.95 1.23
N GLU A 133 -5.53 14.88 1.24
CA GLU A 133 -4.91 14.36 2.46
C GLU A 133 -3.84 15.29 3.03
N ALA A 134 -2.94 15.82 2.20
CA ALA A 134 -1.94 16.81 2.63
C ALA A 134 -2.61 18.08 3.18
N GLN A 135 -3.70 18.54 2.58
CA GLN A 135 -4.50 19.67 3.12
C GLN A 135 -5.17 19.30 4.44
N ARG A 136 -5.63 18.06 4.61
CA ARG A 136 -6.28 17.58 5.84
C ARG A 136 -5.29 17.39 6.98
N GLU A 137 -4.08 16.92 6.70
CA GLU A 137 -2.98 16.85 7.69
C GLU A 137 -2.46 18.24 8.05
N ALA A 138 -2.29 19.14 7.08
CA ALA A 138 -1.93 20.54 7.34
C ALA A 138 -3.02 21.26 8.16
N ALA A 139 -4.30 20.95 7.92
CA ALA A 139 -5.41 21.47 8.72
C ALA A 139 -5.40 20.93 10.15
N LYS A 140 -5.07 19.64 10.36
CA LYS A 140 -4.92 19.06 11.71
C LYS A 140 -3.72 19.63 12.46
N GLN A 141 -2.58 19.83 11.79
CA GLN A 141 -1.38 20.45 12.39
C GLN A 141 -1.63 21.90 12.82
N ARG A 142 -2.48 22.65 12.10
CA ARG A 142 -2.83 24.04 12.47
C ARG A 142 -3.73 24.16 13.70
N VAL A 143 -4.43 23.11 14.11
CA VAL A 143 -5.29 23.11 15.31
C VAL A 143 -4.50 22.76 16.58
N ALA A 144 -3.26 22.27 16.45
CA ALA A 144 -2.45 21.78 17.57
C ALA A 144 -1.40 22.75 18.20
N PRO A 145 -1.20 24.03 17.80
CA PRO A 145 -0.36 24.93 18.59
C PRO A 145 -1.24 26.01 19.24
N GLY A 146 -1.74 25.77 20.45
CA GLY A 146 -2.40 26.85 21.20
C GLY A 146 -3.33 26.51 22.37
N LEU A 147 -3.40 25.27 22.88
CA LEU A 147 -4.33 24.93 23.97
C LEU A 147 -3.65 24.22 25.16
N ALA A 148 -2.39 24.54 25.44
CA ALA A 148 -1.67 24.07 26.62
C ALA A 148 -1.24 25.20 27.57
N GLN A 149 -1.96 26.33 27.59
CA GLN A 149 -1.71 27.40 28.55
C GLN A 149 -2.99 28.14 28.92
N ALA A 150 -3.94 27.45 29.54
CA ALA A 150 -4.98 28.08 30.34
C ALA A 150 -5.51 27.09 31.38
N GLY A 151 -5.23 27.36 32.65
CA GLY A 151 -6.01 26.81 33.76
C GLY A 151 -5.34 25.74 34.61
N SER A 152 -4.19 26.03 35.24
CA SER A 152 -3.94 25.52 36.59
C SER A 152 -4.61 26.47 37.58
N VAL A 153 -5.84 26.16 38.01
CA VAL A 153 -6.31 26.56 39.34
C VAL A 153 -6.98 25.34 39.95
N GLU A 154 -6.39 24.98 41.06
CA GLU A 154 -6.62 23.88 41.96
C GLU A 154 -7.84 24.15 42.85
N GLY A 155 -8.58 23.09 43.16
CA GLY A 155 -9.32 22.97 44.41
C GLY A 155 -10.81 23.33 44.37
N SER A 156 -11.64 22.33 44.73
CA SER A 156 -12.48 22.37 45.94
C SER A 156 -13.90 21.81 45.73
N LEU A 157 -14.27 20.86 46.60
CA LEU A 157 -15.63 20.36 46.96
C LEU A 157 -16.22 19.31 45.98
N ALA A 158 -16.27 18.03 46.40
CA ALA A 158 -17.32 17.41 47.21
C ALA A 158 -18.63 17.31 46.41
N ASP A 159 -18.95 16.10 45.93
CA ASP A 159 -19.98 15.24 46.55
C ASP A 159 -21.38 15.82 46.33
N GLU A 160 -22.13 15.27 45.36
CA GLU A 160 -23.58 15.11 45.41
C GLU A 160 -24.11 14.47 44.11
N GLY A 161 -24.90 13.40 44.25
CA GLY A 161 -26.08 13.22 43.38
C GLY A 161 -26.12 12.03 42.44
N GLU A 162 -26.04 10.80 42.98
CA GLU A 162 -26.87 9.70 42.46
C GLU A 162 -28.35 10.13 42.41
N GLU A 163 -28.89 10.56 41.26
CA GLU A 163 -30.36 10.66 41.07
C GLU A 163 -30.77 10.95 39.61
N LEU A 164 -30.56 9.99 38.68
CA LEU A 164 -31.13 10.08 37.32
C LEU A 164 -31.85 8.81 36.84
N SER A 165 -32.19 7.89 37.74
CA SER A 165 -32.84 6.62 37.39
C SER A 165 -34.34 6.53 37.70
N THR A 166 -34.96 7.52 38.34
CA THR A 166 -36.36 7.41 38.83
C THR A 166 -37.37 8.32 38.12
N ALA A 167 -36.96 9.14 37.16
CA ALA A 167 -37.88 10.00 36.38
C ALA A 167 -38.49 9.31 35.14
N ALA A 168 -37.91 8.22 34.65
CA ALA A 168 -38.36 7.54 33.43
C ALA A 168 -39.53 6.56 33.65
N GLU A 169 -39.85 6.18 34.90
CA GLU A 169 -40.77 5.06 35.18
C GLU A 169 -42.17 5.48 35.65
N ARG A 170 -42.42 6.78 35.92
CA ARG A 170 -43.74 7.28 36.37
C ARG A 170 -44.67 7.80 35.26
N ARG A 171 -44.31 7.68 33.97
CA ARG A 171 -45.14 8.16 32.84
C ARG A 171 -45.79 7.06 31.98
N ARG A 172 -45.70 5.79 32.37
CA ARG A 172 -46.26 4.65 31.60
C ARG A 172 -47.40 3.88 32.26
N GLY A 173 -48.02 4.44 33.31
CA GLY A 173 -49.15 3.84 34.02
C GLY A 173 -50.32 4.80 34.19
N ARG A 174 -50.86 5.33 33.09
CA ARG A 174 -52.21 5.91 33.01
C ARG A 174 -52.53 6.28 31.57
N ARG A 175 -53.05 5.32 30.82
CA ARG A 175 -54.06 5.48 29.77
C ARG A 175 -54.68 4.12 29.49
#